data_AF-A0A099L0I9-F1
#
_entry.id   AF-A0A099L0I9-F1
#
_cell.length_a   1.000
_cell.length_b   1.000
_cell.length_c   1.000
_cell.angle_alpha   90.00
_cell.angle_beta   90.00
_cell.angle_gamma   90.00
#
_symmetry.space_group_name_H-M   'P 1'
#
loop_
_entity.id
_entity.type
_entity.pdbx_description
1 polymer ?
#
loop_
_entity_poly.entity_id
_entity_poly.type
_entity_poly.pdbx_seq_one_letter_code
_entity_poly.pdbx_strand_id
1 'polypeptide(L)' 'MSKNLLLLSSSRVGDTQYLAHAKAMIDEHLGEIRELVFVPYAGVTINYDEYTDRMQTALADLNIN' A
#
# COMPACT_ATOMS: atom_id res chain seq x y z
N MET A 1 16.34 -15.14 -12.50
CA MET A 1 15.75 -13.94 -11.88
C MET A 1 14.78 -14.36 -10.81
N SER A 2 14.98 -13.92 -9.57
CA SER A 2 14.00 -14.06 -8.48
C SER A 2 12.99 -12.93 -8.55
N LYS A 3 11.73 -13.19 -8.22
CA LYS A 3 10.68 -12.15 -8.15
C LYS A 3 10.71 -11.51 -6.76
N ASN A 4 10.58 -10.18 -6.68
CA ASN A 4 10.47 -9.46 -5.42
C ASN A 4 9.00 -9.17 -5.11
N LEU A 5 8.33 -10.10 -4.42
CA LEU A 5 6.88 -10.05 -4.19
C LEU A 5 6.55 -10.04 -2.69
N LEU A 6 5.74 -9.06 -2.25
CA LEU A 6 5.11 -9.03 -0.95
C LEU A 6 3.61 -9.28 -1.13
N LEU A 7 3.10 -10.39 -0.58
CA LEU A 7 1.70 -10.79 -0.69
C LEU A 7 1.02 -10.72 0.69
N LEU A 8 0.13 -9.76 0.86
CA LEU A 8 -0.58 -9.52 2.12
C LEU A 8 -1.97 -10.17 2.07
N SER A 9 -2.32 -10.96 3.09
CA SER A 9 -3.62 -11.65 3.16
C SER A 9 -4.78 -10.70 3.48
N SER A 10 -4.52 -9.54 4.09
CA SER A 10 -5.52 -8.54 4.44
C SER A 10 -4.87 -7.17 4.57
N SER A 11 -5.63 -6.11 4.27
CA SER A 11 -5.20 -4.73 4.48
C SER A 11 -5.36 -4.25 5.94
N ARG A 12 -6.04 -5.03 6.80
CA ARG A 12 -6.28 -4.74 8.22
C ARG A 12 -6.24 -6.00 9.08
N VAL A 13 -5.80 -5.86 10.32
CA VAL A 13 -5.87 -6.92 11.35
C VAL A 13 -6.69 -6.38 12.53
N GLY A 14 -7.86 -6.97 12.79
CA GLY A 14 -8.79 -6.48 13.81
C GLY A 14 -9.19 -5.01 13.58
N ASP A 15 -9.09 -4.19 14.64
CA ASP A 15 -9.43 -2.76 14.60
C ASP A 15 -8.28 -1.85 14.15
N THR A 16 -7.17 -2.41 13.68
CA THR A 16 -6.04 -1.60 13.20
C THR A 16 -6.45 -0.70 12.03
N GLN A 17 -5.79 0.46 11.97
CA GLN A 17 -5.91 1.38 10.84
C GLN A 17 -5.44 0.70 9.54
N TYR A 18 -5.93 1.22 8.41
CA TYR A 18 -5.61 0.70 7.08
C TYR A 18 -4.09 0.62 6.87
N LEU A 19 -3.62 -0.56 6.46
CA LEU A 19 -2.20 -0.89 6.24
C LEU A 19 -1.26 -0.75 7.45
N ALA A 20 -1.73 -0.46 8.66
CA ALA A 20 -0.86 -0.16 9.79
C ALA A 20 0.20 -1.25 10.07
N HIS A 21 -0.18 -2.52 10.03
CA HIS A 21 0.74 -3.65 10.21
C HIS A 21 1.61 -3.91 8.97
N ALA A 22 1.12 -3.56 7.79
CA ALA A 22 1.78 -3.79 6.51
C ALA A 22 2.82 -2.71 6.19
N LYS A 23 2.70 -1.49 6.74
CA LYS A 23 3.63 -0.38 6.46
C LYS A 23 5.09 -0.77 6.65
N ALA A 24 5.42 -1.39 7.79
CA ALA A 24 6.80 -1.81 8.08
C ALA A 24 7.31 -2.85 7.07
N MET A 25 6.46 -3.82 6.69
CA MET A 25 6.82 -4.83 5.69
C MET A 25 6.99 -4.21 4.30
N ILE A 26 6.16 -3.24 3.95
CA ILE A 26 6.23 -2.50 2.68
C ILE A 26 7.52 -1.69 2.63
N ASP A 27 7.86 -0.96 3.70
CA ASP A 27 9.09 -0.17 3.77
C ASP A 27 10.35 -1.03 3.60
N GLU A 28 10.42 -2.14 4.34
CA GLU A 28 11.53 -3.10 4.23
C GLU A 28 11.61 -3.71 2.82
N HIS A 29 10.47 -4.05 2.22
CA HIS A 29 10.41 -4.65 0.89
C HIS A 29 10.81 -3.70 -0.24
N LEU A 30 10.45 -2.42 -0.10
CA LEU A 30 10.76 -1.38 -1.08
C LEU A 30 12.21 -0.93 -1.01
N GLY A 31 12.83 -0.94 0.18
CA GLY A 31 14.22 -0.52 0.36
C GLY A 31 14.39 0.94 -0.05
N GLU A 32 15.05 1.19 -1.18
CA GLU A 32 15.27 2.54 -1.75
C GLU A 32 14.22 2.96 -2.80
N ILE A 33 13.31 2.05 -3.18
CA ILE A 33 12.29 2.34 -4.19
C ILE A 33 11.26 3.30 -3.59
N ARG A 34 11.04 4.45 -4.25
CA ARG A 34 10.06 5.46 -3.84
C ARG A 34 9.02 5.80 -4.90
N GLU A 35 9.20 5.32 -6.13
CA GLU A 35 8.26 5.52 -7.22
C GLU A 35 7.39 4.28 -7.39
N LEU A 36 6.08 4.43 -7.17
CA LEU A 36 5.12 3.33 -7.23
C LEU A 36 3.94 3.68 -8.12
N VAL A 37 3.37 2.65 -8.75
CA VAL A 37 2.10 2.77 -9.49
C VAL A 37 1.03 2.00 -8.73
N PHE A 38 -0.05 2.69 -8.36
CA PHE A 38 -1.20 2.07 -7.73
C PHE A 38 -2.22 1.58 -8.76
N VAL A 39 -2.82 0.42 -8.50
CA VAL A 39 -3.81 -0.23 -9.38
C VAL A 39 -5.16 -0.32 -8.65
N PRO A 40 -6.09 0.65 -8.83
CA PRO A 40 -7.29 0.79 -8.01
C PRO A 40 -8.50 -0.06 -8.44
N TYR A 41 -8.40 -0.87 -9.49
CA TYR A 41 -9.56 -1.53 -10.13
C TYR A 41 -10.34 -2.53 -9.26
N ALA A 42 -9.80 -2.92 -8.10
CA ALA A 42 -10.52 -3.75 -7.12
C ALA A 42 -11.57 -2.95 -6.33
N GLY A 43 -11.49 -1.62 -6.30
CA GLY A 43 -12.46 -0.75 -5.64
C GLY A 43 -13.73 -0.59 -6.46
N VAL A 44 -14.79 -1.32 -6.13
CA VAL A 44 -16.08 -1.26 -6.86
C VAL A 44 -16.98 -0.13 -6.36
N THR A 45 -16.93 0.19 -5.07
CA THR A 45 -17.80 1.18 -4.41
C THR A 45 -17.09 2.50 -4.09
N ILE A 46 -15.86 2.69 -4.57
CA ILE A 46 -15.02 3.86 -4.31
C ILE A 46 -14.50 4.40 -5.65
N ASN A 47 -14.38 5.71 -5.81
CA ASN A 47 -13.76 6.28 -6.99
C ASN A 47 -12.25 5.93 -7.01
N TYR A 48 -11.68 5.74 -8.20
CA TYR A 48 -10.27 5.40 -8.37
C TYR A 48 -9.34 6.50 -7.85
N ASP A 49 -9.70 7.77 -8.05
CA ASP A 49 -8.93 8.90 -7.53
C ASP A 49 -8.94 8.90 -6.00
N GLU A 50 -10.13 8.75 -5.38
CA GLU A 50 -10.28 8.64 -3.93
C GLU A 50 -9.51 7.44 -3.35
N TYR A 51 -9.48 6.31 -4.07
CA TYR A 51 -8.75 5.14 -3.62
C TYR A 51 -7.23 5.36 -3.69
N THR A 52 -6.78 6.05 -4.73
CA THR A 52 -5.38 6.43 -4.90
C THR A 52 -4.94 7.39 -3.78
N ASP A 53 -5.73 8.43 -3.51
CA ASP A 53 -5.48 9.39 -2.44
C ASP A 53 -5.42 8.72 -1.07
N ARG A 54 -6.30 7.73 -0.83
CA ARG A 54 -6.29 6.95 0.41
C ARG A 54 -5.02 6.13 0.56
N MET A 55 -4.52 5.53 -0.51
CA MET A 55 -3.25 4.79 -0.50
C MET A 55 -2.06 5.73 -0.27
N GLN A 56 -2.03 6.87 -0.95
CA GLN A 56 -0.96 7.86 -0.78
C GLN A 56 -0.95 8.40 0.65
N THR A 57 -2.11 8.70 1.23
CA THR A 57 -2.24 9.11 2.63
C THR A 57 -1.77 8.02 3.59
N ALA A 58 -2.14 6.75 3.33
CA ALA A 58 -1.73 5.64 4.17
C ALA A 58 -0.21 5.41 4.14
N LEU A 59 0.45 5.70 3.02
CA LEU A 59 1.89 5.50 2.83
C LEU A 59 2.71 6.80 2.92
N ALA A 60 2.10 7.93 3.28
CA ALA A 60 2.76 9.23 3.36
C ALA A 60 4.00 9.21 4.28
N ASP A 61 3.94 8.44 5.36
CA ASP A 61 5.05 8.28 6.32
C ASP A 61 6.31 7.62 5.69
N LEU A 62 6.15 6.93 4.56
CA LEU A 62 7.22 6.20 3.87
C LEU A 62 7.91 7.04 2.77
N ASN A 63 7.50 8.30 2.60
CA ASN A 63 8.02 9.23 1.57
C ASN A 63 7.95 8.65 0.14
N ILE A 64 6.84 7.98 -0.18
CA ILE A 64 6.57 7.40 -1.51
C ILE A 64 5.90 8.46 -2.39
N ASN A 65 6.34 8.54 -3.66
CA ASN A 65 5.80 9.45 -4.67
C ASN A 65 4.50 8.91 -5.29
#